data_AF-A0AAU1BQL8-F1
#
_entry.id   AF-A0AAU1BQL8-F1
#
_cell.length_a   1.000
_cell.length_b   1.000
_cell.length_c   1.000
_cell.angle_alpha   90.00
_cell.angle_beta   90.00
_cell.angle_gamma   90.00
#
_symmetry.space_group_name_H-M   'P 1'
#
loop_
_entity.id
_entity.type
_entity.pdbx_description
1 polymer ?
#
loop_
_entity_poly.entity_id
_entity_poly.type
_entity_poly.pdbx_seq_one_letter_code
_entity_poly.pdbx_strand_id
1 'polypeptide(L)' 'MRISDRDDVSHSEAARIFGITAVAVLKGGRFSARQQRRIDRIVEQAREREAARRKNTK' A
#
# COMPACT_ATOMS: atom_id res chain seq x y z
N MET A 1 -8.31 -17.19 -5.18
CA MET A 1 -9.19 -16.03 -5.43
C MET A 1 -8.52 -15.21 -6.52
N ARG A 2 -9.12 -15.07 -7.71
CA ARG A 2 -8.53 -14.33 -8.84
C ARG A 2 -8.63 -12.83 -8.53
N ILE A 3 -7.57 -12.30 -7.95
CA ILE A 3 -7.41 -10.88 -7.62
C ILE A 3 -7.14 -10.16 -8.95
N SER A 4 -7.98 -9.18 -9.25
CA SER A 4 -7.92 -8.33 -10.45
C SER A 4 -6.50 -7.82 -10.70
N ASP A 5 -5.95 -8.10 -11.88
CA ASP A 5 -4.61 -7.67 -12.30
C ASP A 5 -4.49 -6.16 -12.58
N ARG A 6 -5.55 -5.39 -12.30
CA ARG A 6 -5.66 -3.94 -12.56
C ARG A 6 -5.49 -3.06 -11.32
N ASP A 7 -5.38 -3.63 -10.12
CA ASP A 7 -5.12 -2.83 -8.92
C ASP A 7 -3.62 -2.68 -8.70
N ASP A 8 -3.15 -1.42 -8.74
CA ASP A 8 -1.73 -1.06 -8.52
C ASP A 8 -1.22 -1.51 -7.14
N VAL A 9 -2.14 -1.71 -6.20
CA VAL A 9 -1.88 -2.15 -4.82
C VAL A 9 -2.62 -3.46 -4.55
N SER A 10 -1.92 -4.48 -4.07
CA SER A 10 -2.57 -5.76 -3.72
C SER A 10 -3.58 -5.57 -2.59
N HIS A 11 -4.65 -6.38 -2.57
CA HIS A 11 -5.65 -6.37 -1.49
C HIS A 11 -5.00 -6.52 -0.09
N SER A 12 -3.96 -7.35 0.04
CA SER A 12 -3.22 -7.51 1.29
C SER A 12 -2.49 -6.24 1.73
N GLU A 13 -2.10 -5.40 0.78
CA GLU A 13 -1.37 -4.16 1.01
C GLU A 13 -2.33 -3.02 1.34
N ALA A 14 -3.45 -2.96 0.64
CA ALA A 14 -4.57 -2.11 0.99
C ALA A 14 -5.06 -2.40 2.42
N ALA A 15 -5.18 -3.68 2.80
CA ALA A 15 -5.55 -4.08 4.16
C ALA A 15 -4.52 -3.62 5.22
N ARG A 16 -3.23 -3.68 4.90
CA ARG A 16 -2.16 -3.18 5.79
C ARG A 16 -2.22 -1.67 5.96
N ILE A 17 -2.40 -0.92 4.87
CA ILE A 17 -2.56 0.54 4.92
C ILE A 17 -3.81 0.88 5.73
N PHE A 18 -4.94 0.22 5.47
CA PHE A 18 -6.18 0.41 6.20
C PHE A 18 -6.02 0.19 7.70
N GLY A 19 -5.33 -0.89 8.12
CA GLY A 19 -5.04 -1.14 9.53
C GLY A 19 -4.20 -0.03 10.17
N ILE A 20 -3.20 0.50 9.46
CA ILE A 20 -2.38 1.63 9.95
C ILE A 20 -3.23 2.90 10.10
N THR A 21 -4.08 3.19 9.10
CA THR A 21 -5.00 4.33 9.10
C THR A 21 -6.03 4.23 10.21
N ALA A 22 -6.64 3.06 10.41
CA ALA A 22 -7.60 2.83 11.50
C ALA A 22 -6.97 3.10 12.87
N VAL A 23 -5.74 2.60 13.10
CA VAL A 23 -5.01 2.86 14.35
C VAL A 23 -4.67 4.35 14.51
N ALA A 24 -4.33 5.05 13.43
CA ALA A 24 -4.05 6.49 13.47
C ALA A 24 -5.29 7.32 13.78
N VAL A 25 -6.45 6.97 13.19
CA VAL A 25 -7.74 7.59 13.49
C VAL A 25 -8.09 7.41 14.97
N LEU A 26 -7.97 6.19 15.49
CA LEU A 26 -8.22 5.89 16.91
C LEU A 26 -7.28 6.66 17.86
N LYS A 27 -6.08 7.05 17.40
CA LYS A 27 -5.11 7.82 18.19
C LYS A 27 -5.21 9.34 17.99
N GLY A 28 -6.31 9.85 17.46
CA GLY A 28 -6.54 11.28 17.28
C GLY A 28 -6.23 11.80 15.87
N GLY A 29 -6.32 10.93 14.85
CA GLY A 29 -6.29 11.32 13.43
C GLY A 29 -4.91 11.68 12.87
N ARG A 30 -3.82 11.46 13.63
CA ARG A 30 -2.45 11.76 13.18
C ARG A 30 -1.62 10.48 13.06
N PHE A 31 -0.93 10.36 11.92
CA PHE A 31 0.09 9.33 11.76
C PHE A 31 1.34 9.68 12.58
N SER A 32 1.85 8.70 13.32
CA SER A 32 3.24 8.78 13.81
C SER A 32 4.22 8.67 12.65
N ALA A 33 5.43 9.23 12.81
CA ALA A 33 6.49 9.12 11.80
C ALA A 33 6.77 7.65 11.39
N ARG A 34 6.64 6.70 12.31
CA ARG A 34 6.82 5.27 12.03
C ARG A 34 5.69 4.68 11.17
N GLN A 35 4.45 5.14 11.37
CA GLN A 35 3.30 4.71 10.58
C GLN A 35 3.38 5.29 9.17
N GLN A 36 3.74 6.56 9.03
CA GLN A 36 3.94 7.20 7.74
C GLN A 36 5.00 6.46 6.91
N ARG A 37 6.20 6.23 7.48
CA ARG A 37 7.27 5.45 6.82
C ARG A 37 6.88 4.02 6.44
N ARG A 38 5.87 3.43 7.09
CA ARG A 38 5.35 2.10 6.73
C ARG A 38 4.41 2.19 5.54
N ILE A 39 3.53 3.18 5.51
CA ILE A 39 2.64 3.45 4.38
C ILE A 39 3.48 3.76 3.15
N ASP A 40 4.46 4.67 3.26
CA ASP A 40 5.32 5.07 2.15
C ASP A 40 6.06 3.87 1.54
N ARG A 41 6.59 2.98 2.38
CA ARG A 41 7.24 1.73 1.91
C ARG A 41 6.30 0.82 1.13
N ILE A 42 5.05 0.66 1.59
CA ILE A 42 4.06 -0.19 0.91
C ILE A 42 3.74 0.43 -0.47
N VAL A 43 3.59 1.75 -0.52
CA VAL A 43 3.31 2.49 -1.76
C VAL A 43 4.50 2.42 -2.74
N GLU A 44 5.74 2.58 -2.26
CA GLU A 44 6.94 2.41 -3.09
C GLU A 44 7.05 1.00 -3.66
N GLN A 45 6.88 -0.04 -2.83
CA GLN A 45 6.91 -1.43 -3.28
C GLN A 45 5.79 -1.76 -4.27
N ALA A 46 4.64 -1.11 -4.17
CA ALA A 46 3.55 -1.22 -5.15
C ALA A 46 3.97 -0.59 -6.49
N ARG A 47 4.47 0.64 -6.46
CA ARG A 47 4.96 1.35 -7.65
C ARG A 47 6.09 0.60 -8.36
N GLU A 48 7.05 0.07 -7.63
CA GLU A 48 8.17 -0.71 -8.20
C GLU A 48 7.66 -1.97 -8.92
N ARG A 49 6.71 -2.69 -8.33
CA ARG A 49 6.09 -3.87 -8.96
C ARG A 49 5.30 -3.50 -10.21
N GLU A 50 4.53 -2.41 -10.15
CA GLU A 50 3.75 -1.96 -11.29
C GLU A 50 4.67 -1.50 -12.44
N ALA A 51 5.74 -0.76 -12.12
CA ALA A 51 6.76 -0.37 -13.08
C ALA A 51 7.47 -1.59 -13.71
N ALA A 52 7.77 -2.62 -12.91
CA ALA A 52 8.33 -3.88 -13.41
C ALA A 52 7.35 -4.63 -14.33
N ARG A 53 6.05 -4.68 -13.98
CA ARG A 53 5.00 -5.26 -14.83
C ARG A 53 4.88 -4.52 -16.16
N ARG A 54 4.84 -3.18 -16.14
CA ARG A 54 4.78 -2.36 -17.35
C ARG A 54 6.00 -2.55 -18.26
N LYS A 55 7.20 -2.75 -17.69
CA LYS A 55 8.42 -3.07 -18.47
C LYS A 55 8.39 -4.44 -19.14
N ASN A 56 7.79 -5.45 -18.50
CA ASN A 56 7.69 -6.81 -19.04
C ASN A 56 6.53 -7.01 -20.03
N THR A 57 5.62 -6.03 -20.18
CA THR A 57 4.45 -6.13 -21.09
C THR A 57 4.71 -5.44 -22.44
N LYS A 58 5.97 -5.12 -22.76
CA LYS A 58 6.40 -4.45 -24.00
C LYS A 58 7.34 -5.35 -24.78
#